data_AF-A0A920G7F0-F1
#
_entry.id   AF-A0A920G7F0-F1
#
_cell.length_a   1.000
_cell.length_b   1.000
_cell.length_c   1.000
_cell.angle_alpha   90.00
_cell.angle_beta   90.00
_cell.angle_gamma   90.00
#
_symmetry.space_group_name_H-M   'P 1'
#
loop_
_entity.id
_entity.type
_entity.pdbx_description
1 polymer ?
#
loop_
_entity_poly.entity_id
_entity_poly.type
_entity_poly.pdbx_seq_one_letter_code
_entity_poly.pdbx_strand_id
1 'polypeptide(L)' 'MKPKKIKVLQIEVYSPKYLFNKSGRWKGYPFRSFWSGGFTDGYSDHLPVYMLLVREL' A
#
# COMPACT_ATOMS: atom_id res chain seq x y z
N MET A 1 -9.97 -20.63 27.14
CA MET A 1 -8.89 -20.74 26.13
C MET A 1 -7.92 -19.57 26.34
N LYS A 2 -6.60 -19.78 26.45
CA LYS A 2 -5.65 -18.66 26.58
C LYS A 2 -5.55 -17.89 25.25
N PRO A 3 -5.49 -16.55 25.26
CA PRO A 3 -5.32 -15.79 24.03
C PRO A 3 -3.97 -16.12 23.40
N LYS A 4 -3.98 -16.34 22.08
CA LYS A 4 -2.77 -16.57 21.29
C LYS A 4 -2.02 -15.25 21.19
N LYS A 5 -0.72 -15.27 21.50
CA LYS A 5 0.15 -14.08 21.37
C LYS A 5 0.45 -13.84 19.89
N ILE A 6 0.30 -12.59 19.46
CA ILE A 6 0.64 -12.11 18.12
C ILE A 6 1.82 -11.15 18.27
N LYS A 7 2.84 -11.31 17.42
CA LYS A 7 3.98 -10.40 17.34
C LYS A 7 4.02 -9.72 15.97
N VAL A 8 4.41 -8.45 15.96
CA VAL A 8 4.73 -7.72 14.74
C VAL A 8 6.13 -8.15 14.29
N LEU A 9 6.22 -8.69 13.08
CA LEU A 9 7.50 -9.06 12.47
C LEU A 9 8.07 -7.91 11.65
N GLN A 10 7.22 -7.23 10.86
CA GLN A 10 7.66 -6.22 9.92
C GLN A 10 6.54 -5.22 9.63
N ILE A 11 6.91 -3.97 9.34
CA ILE A 11 6.03 -2.93 8.81
C ILE A 11 6.76 -2.27 7.65
N GLU A 12 6.13 -2.19 6.49
CA GLU A 12 6.74 -1.61 5.30
C GLU A 12 5.75 -0.83 4.43
N VAL A 13 6.31 0.10 3.66
CA VAL A 13 5.59 0.79 2.57
C VAL A 13 5.56 -0.14 1.36
N TYR A 14 4.36 -0.46 0.89
CA TYR A 14 4.20 -1.25 -0.32
C TYR A 14 4.33 -0.35 -1.55
N SER A 15 5.52 -0.40 -2.18
CA SER A 15 5.92 0.49 -3.29
C SER A 15 6.28 -0.26 -4.58
N PRO A 16 5.42 -1.16 -5.11
CA PRO A 16 5.71 -1.81 -6.37
C PRO A 16 5.56 -0.83 -7.54
N LYS A 17 6.40 -1.02 -8.58
CA LYS A 17 6.47 -0.13 -9.75
C LYS A 17 5.14 0.04 -10.50
N TYR A 18 4.21 -0.91 -10.37
CA TYR A 18 2.92 -0.84 -11.04
C TYR A 18 1.95 0.16 -10.41
N LEU A 19 2.22 0.68 -9.21
CA LEU A 19 1.39 1.74 -8.60
C LEU A 19 1.70 3.14 -9.13
N PHE A 20 2.74 3.27 -9.96
CA PHE A 20 3.25 4.55 -10.43
C PHE A 20 2.94 4.77 -11.91
N ASN A 21 2.70 6.04 -12.25
CA ASN A 21 2.60 6.47 -13.64
C ASN A 21 3.94 6.21 -14.35
N LYS A 22 3.90 5.47 -15.47
CA LYS A 22 5.09 5.10 -16.23
C LYS A 22 5.59 6.22 -17.17
N SER A 23 4.72 7.18 -17.49
CA SER A 23 4.99 8.25 -18.47
C SER A 23 4.11 9.49 -18.20
N GLY A 24 4.28 10.54 -19.03
CA GLY A 24 3.52 11.78 -18.95
C GLY A 24 3.96 12.71 -17.81
N ARG A 25 3.17 13.76 -17.58
CA ARG A 25 3.45 14.81 -16.57
C ARG A 25 3.66 14.26 -15.15
N TRP A 26 3.02 13.14 -14.83
CA TRP A 26 3.03 12.54 -13.50
C TRP A 26 3.96 11.32 -13.40
N LYS A 27 4.86 11.09 -14.36
CA LYS A 27 5.79 9.95 -14.34
C LYS A 27 6.50 9.85 -12.99
N GLY A 28 6.46 8.67 -12.38
CA GLY A 28 7.08 8.40 -11.07
C GLY A 28 6.22 8.79 -9.87
N TYR A 29 5.05 9.40 -10.06
CA TYR A 29 4.05 9.60 -9.00
C TYR A 29 3.04 8.44 -8.98
N PRO A 30 2.52 8.06 -7.79
CA PRO A 30 1.44 7.10 -7.69
C PRO A 30 0.22 7.51 -8.53
N PHE A 31 -0.59 6.55 -8.95
CA PHE A 31 -1.91 6.87 -9.51
C PHE A 31 -2.73 7.66 -8.48
N ARG A 32 -3.60 8.57 -8.96
CA ARG A 32 -4.53 9.26 -8.08
C ARG A 32 -5.61 8.29 -7.61
N SER A 33 -6.18 8.51 -6.43
CA SER A 33 -7.31 7.73 -5.95
C SER A 33 -8.55 8.05 -6.77
N PHE A 34 -8.76 9.32 -7.09
CA PHE A 34 -9.87 9.75 -7.93
C PHE A 34 -9.39 10.58 -9.11
N TRP A 35 -9.97 10.32 -10.28
CA TRP A 35 -9.77 11.12 -11.48
C TRP A 35 -11.02 11.06 -12.35
N SER A 36 -11.37 12.18 -12.98
CA SER A 36 -12.51 12.29 -13.92
C SER A 36 -13.83 11.73 -13.37
N GLY A 37 -14.08 11.89 -12.06
CA GLY A 37 -15.31 11.46 -11.40
C GLY A 37 -15.37 9.99 -10.97
N GLY A 38 -14.30 9.21 -11.17
CA GLY A 38 -14.23 7.80 -10.77
C GLY A 38 -13.05 7.47 -9.86
N PHE A 39 -13.14 6.34 -9.16
CA PHE A 39 -12.00 5.75 -8.45
C PHE A 39 -11.07 5.05 -9.46
N THR A 40 -9.77 5.30 -9.34
CA THR A 40 -8.76 4.85 -10.31
C THR A 40 -7.72 3.90 -9.71
N ASP A 41 -8.07 3.21 -8.62
CA ASP A 41 -7.20 2.25 -7.91
C ASP A 41 -5.83 2.82 -7.50
N GLY A 42 -5.77 4.14 -7.31
CA GLY A 42 -4.56 4.85 -6.92
C GLY A 42 -4.60 5.39 -5.50
N TYR A 43 -3.50 6.04 -5.12
CA TYR A 43 -3.27 6.48 -3.75
C TYR A 43 -2.94 7.97 -3.57
N SER A 44 -3.10 8.78 -4.62
CA SER A 44 -3.06 10.26 -4.61
C SER A 44 -1.76 10.96 -4.19
N ASP A 45 -0.80 10.24 -3.62
CA ASP A 45 0.49 10.68 -3.07
C ASP A 45 0.92 9.78 -1.89
N HIS A 46 0.01 8.96 -1.36
CA HIS A 46 0.22 8.11 -0.19
C HIS A 46 0.25 6.62 -0.50
N LEU A 47 1.41 6.00 -0.63
CA LEU A 47 1.47 4.54 -0.86
C LEU A 47 0.85 3.73 0.30
N PRO A 48 0.25 2.56 0.00
CA PRO A 48 -0.25 1.66 1.03
C PRO A 48 0.87 1.13 1.92
N VAL A 49 0.53 0.80 3.16
CA VAL A 49 1.44 0.16 4.13
C VAL A 49 0.90 -1.20 4.50
N TYR A 50 1.81 -2.13 4.82
CA TYR A 50 1.44 -3.46 5.30
C TYR A 50 2.24 -3.85 6.54
N MET A 51 1.68 -4.78 7.30
CA MET A 51 2.30 -5.32 8.51
C MET A 51 2.26 -6.84 8.47
N LEU A 52 3.41 -7.48 8.70
CA LEU A 52 3.50 -8.93 8.86
C LEU A 52 3.34 -9.27 10.34
N LEU A 53 2.32 -10.06 10.64
CA LEU A 53 2.01 -10.54 11.98
C LEU A 53 2.30 -12.03 12.06
N VAL A 54 3.02 -12.45 13.09
CA VAL A 54 3.26 -13.86 13.38
C VAL A 54 2.54 -14.26 14.65
N ARG A 55 1.90 -15.42 14.60
CA ARG A 55 1.27 -16.02 15.77
C ARG A 55 2.28 -16.96 16.43
N GLU A 56 2.47 -16.81 17.73
CA GLU A 56 3.23 -17.80 18.50
C GLU A 56 2.47 -19.14 18.53
N LEU A 57 3.19 -20.22 18.24
CA LEU A 57 2.66 -21.58 18.27
C LEU A 57 2.36 -22.02 19.71
#